data_AF-A0A7V2AE81-F1
#
_entry.id   AF-A0A7V2AE81-F1
#
_cell.length_a   1.000
_cell.length_b   1.000
_cell.length_c   1.000
_cell.angle_alpha   90.00
_cell.angle_beta   90.00
_cell.angle_gamma   90.00
#
_symmetry.space_group_name_H-M   'P 1'
#
loop_
_entity.id
_entity.type
_entity.pdbx_description
1 polymer ?
#
loop_
_entity_poly.entity_id
_entity_poly.type
_entity_poly.pdbx_seq_one_letter_code
_entity_poly.pdbx_strand_id
1 'polypeptide(L)'
;TIINQKGKGVYCVYVAIGQKASTIANIVRKLEEHGAMEYTIVVAAGASDPASMQYLAAYAGCTMGEYFRDRGMDALIVYDDLTKQAWAYRQISLLLRRPPGREAYPGDVFYLHSRLLERASRVNADYVEKFTNGEVKGKTGSLTALPIIETQGGDVSAFVPTNVISITDGQIFLETDLFNAGLRPAINPGISVSRVGGAAQTKIIKKYSGGIRTDLAQYRELAAFSQFASDLDEATRKQLERGKRVTELMKQAQYKPLSVAEMALSLYAANEGYLDDVPVEKIGSFEAALHAYAHSNMKDMMDAIGNDGNLNDDISAGMKKTLEAFKANGVW
;
A
#
# COMPACT_ATOMS: atom_id res chain seq x y z
N THR A 1 -5.85 -2.87 1.43
CA THR A 1 -5.94 -2.64 -0.03
C THR A 1 -7.16 -3.27 -0.66
N ILE A 2 -7.39 -4.58 -0.53
CA ILE A 2 -8.55 -5.29 -1.14
C ILE A 2 -9.90 -4.64 -0.81
N ILE A 3 -10.18 -4.36 0.47
CA ILE A 3 -11.43 -3.69 0.90
C ILE A 3 -11.65 -2.34 0.20
N ASN A 4 -10.56 -1.60 -0.11
CA ASN A 4 -10.65 -0.30 -0.77
C ASN A 4 -10.89 -0.40 -2.28
N GLN A 5 -10.98 -1.60 -2.86
CA GLN A 5 -11.30 -1.79 -4.29
C GLN A 5 -12.82 -1.87 -4.57
N LYS A 6 -13.65 -1.87 -3.53
CA LYS A 6 -15.10 -1.90 -3.66
C LYS A 6 -15.59 -0.74 -4.53
N GLY A 7 -16.34 -1.06 -5.58
CA GLY A 7 -16.88 -0.08 -6.53
C GLY A 7 -15.86 0.52 -7.51
N LYS A 8 -14.60 0.05 -7.52
CA LYS A 8 -13.55 0.58 -8.42
C LYS A 8 -13.30 -0.27 -9.68
N GLY A 9 -14.04 -1.37 -9.84
CA GLY A 9 -13.90 -2.25 -11.00
C GLY A 9 -12.61 -3.07 -11.02
N VAL A 10 -11.96 -3.27 -9.87
CA VAL A 10 -10.73 -4.06 -9.73
C VAL A 10 -11.04 -5.38 -9.05
N TYR A 11 -10.84 -6.50 -9.76
CA TYR A 11 -10.98 -7.83 -9.19
C TYR A 11 -9.79 -8.16 -8.28
N CYS A 12 -10.03 -8.81 -7.15
CA CYS A 12 -8.99 -9.10 -6.18
C CYS A 12 -8.71 -10.61 -6.09
N VAL A 13 -7.46 -10.97 -5.86
CA VAL A 13 -7.02 -12.33 -5.55
C VAL A 13 -6.13 -12.28 -4.31
N TYR A 14 -6.50 -13.00 -3.26
CA TYR A 14 -5.69 -13.16 -2.06
C TYR A 14 -5.19 -14.60 -1.96
N VAL A 15 -3.87 -14.78 -2.00
CA VAL A 15 -3.22 -16.10 -1.96
C VAL A 15 -2.55 -16.29 -0.61
N ALA A 16 -3.13 -17.15 0.24
CA ALA A 16 -2.55 -17.53 1.52
C ALA A 16 -1.66 -18.77 1.35
N ILE A 17 -0.38 -18.64 1.71
CA ILE A 17 0.70 -19.62 1.51
C ILE A 17 1.33 -19.91 2.87
N GLY A 18 1.13 -21.14 3.36
CA GLY A 18 1.68 -21.58 4.65
C GLY A 18 1.07 -20.86 5.87
N GLN A 19 -0.06 -20.18 5.70
CA GLN A 19 -0.73 -19.47 6.79
C GLN A 19 -1.55 -20.43 7.67
N LYS A 20 -1.78 -20.04 8.93
CA LYS A 20 -2.65 -20.80 9.84
C LYS A 20 -4.09 -20.74 9.33
N ALA A 21 -4.80 -21.88 9.33
CA ALA A 21 -6.19 -21.95 8.88
C ALA A 21 -7.11 -20.96 9.63
N SER A 22 -6.89 -20.75 10.93
CA SER A 22 -7.63 -19.75 11.72
C SER A 22 -7.39 -18.31 11.26
N THR A 23 -6.17 -17.97 10.84
CA THR A 23 -5.84 -16.65 10.28
C THR A 23 -6.57 -16.46 8.95
N ILE A 24 -6.54 -17.46 8.07
CA ILE A 24 -7.23 -17.42 6.76
C ILE A 24 -8.74 -17.21 6.99
N ALA A 25 -9.36 -18.00 7.87
CA ALA A 25 -10.78 -17.89 8.19
C ALA A 25 -11.15 -16.49 8.75
N ASN A 26 -10.31 -15.91 9.62
CA ASN A 26 -10.50 -14.57 10.12
C ASN A 26 -10.41 -13.50 9.02
N ILE A 27 -9.49 -13.64 8.07
CA ILE A 27 -9.35 -12.73 6.93
C ILE A 27 -10.57 -12.82 6.02
N VAL A 28 -11.02 -14.03 5.67
CA VAL A 28 -12.24 -14.24 4.86
C VAL A 28 -13.44 -13.59 5.54
N ARG A 29 -13.65 -13.85 6.84
CA ARG A 29 -14.74 -13.21 7.60
C ARG A 29 -14.66 -11.68 7.53
N LYS A 30 -13.46 -11.09 7.67
CA LYS A 30 -13.29 -9.63 7.57
C LYS A 30 -13.57 -9.10 6.15
N LEU A 31 -13.24 -9.85 5.11
CA LEU A 31 -13.60 -9.52 3.74
C LEU A 31 -15.12 -9.59 3.54
N GLU A 32 -15.80 -10.59 4.11
CA GLU A 32 -17.27 -10.69 4.08
C GLU A 32 -17.94 -9.53 4.82
N GLU A 33 -17.50 -9.23 6.05
CA GLU A 33 -18.02 -8.13 6.88
C GLU A 33 -17.98 -6.77 6.16
N HIS A 34 -16.98 -6.54 5.31
CA HIS A 34 -16.84 -5.29 4.53
C HIS A 34 -17.43 -5.39 3.10
N GLY A 35 -18.02 -6.55 2.74
CA GLY A 35 -18.57 -6.82 1.41
C GLY A 35 -17.51 -6.83 0.31
N ALA A 36 -16.28 -7.23 0.65
CA ALA A 36 -15.15 -7.34 -0.28
C ALA A 36 -15.06 -8.72 -0.97
N MET A 37 -15.73 -9.74 -0.43
CA MET A 37 -15.76 -11.08 -1.02
C MET A 37 -16.48 -11.14 -2.38
N GLU A 38 -17.38 -10.20 -2.68
CA GLU A 38 -18.11 -10.14 -3.96
C GLU A 38 -17.18 -10.04 -5.18
N TYR A 39 -15.99 -9.48 -5.00
CA TYR A 39 -15.00 -9.28 -6.07
C TYR A 39 -13.64 -9.89 -5.72
N THR A 40 -13.55 -10.75 -4.70
CA THR A 40 -12.28 -11.32 -4.24
C THR A 40 -12.28 -12.85 -4.34
N ILE A 41 -11.28 -13.40 -5.01
CA ILE A 41 -10.95 -14.83 -4.99
C ILE A 41 -9.94 -15.08 -3.87
N VAL A 42 -10.17 -16.11 -3.06
CA VAL A 42 -9.22 -16.55 -2.02
C VAL A 42 -8.66 -17.92 -2.40
N VAL A 43 -7.33 -17.99 -2.57
CA VAL A 43 -6.60 -19.24 -2.78
C VAL A 43 -5.87 -19.57 -1.49
N ALA A 44 -6.17 -20.72 -0.89
CA ALA A 44 -5.62 -21.13 0.39
C ALA A 44 -4.78 -22.40 0.25
N ALA A 45 -3.50 -22.32 0.59
CA ALA A 45 -2.63 -23.45 0.89
C ALA A 45 -2.06 -23.22 2.29
N GLY A 46 -2.71 -23.80 3.31
CA GLY A 46 -2.41 -23.58 4.72
C GLY A 46 -1.11 -24.25 5.17
N ALA A 47 -0.71 -23.95 6.41
CA ALA A 47 0.51 -24.49 7.02
C ALA A 47 0.56 -26.02 7.10
N SER A 48 -0.61 -26.68 7.18
CA SER A 48 -0.74 -28.15 7.24
C SER A 48 -0.72 -28.82 5.87
N ASP A 49 -0.87 -28.05 4.79
CA ASP A 49 -0.92 -28.60 3.44
C ASP A 49 0.48 -28.99 2.94
N PRO A 50 0.60 -29.94 1.99
CA PRO A 50 1.88 -30.35 1.46
C PRO A 50 2.68 -29.19 0.86
N ALA A 51 4.01 -29.25 0.95
CA ALA A 51 4.91 -28.25 0.40
C ALA A 51 4.66 -27.99 -1.09
N SER A 52 4.26 -29.01 -1.86
CA SER A 52 3.91 -28.86 -3.28
C SER A 52 2.72 -27.93 -3.51
N MET A 53 1.71 -27.99 -2.64
CA MET A 53 0.53 -27.12 -2.70
C MET A 53 0.89 -25.68 -2.32
N GLN A 54 1.65 -25.49 -1.24
CA GLN A 54 2.14 -24.16 -0.82
C GLN A 54 3.00 -23.50 -1.91
N TYR A 55 3.90 -24.27 -2.54
CA TYR A 55 4.71 -23.81 -3.66
C TYR A 55 3.86 -23.39 -4.87
N LEU A 56 2.87 -24.19 -5.26
CA LEU A 56 2.08 -23.93 -6.49
C LEU A 56 0.94 -22.92 -6.31
N ALA A 57 0.49 -22.65 -5.07
CA ALA A 57 -0.63 -21.75 -4.79
C ALA A 57 -0.46 -20.35 -5.40
N ALA A 58 0.75 -19.78 -5.34
CA ALA A 58 1.02 -18.47 -5.94
C ALA A 58 0.82 -18.46 -7.46
N TYR A 59 1.26 -19.52 -8.15
CA TYR A 59 1.08 -19.64 -9.60
C TYR A 59 -0.40 -19.81 -9.98
N ALA A 60 -1.15 -20.59 -9.21
CA ALA A 60 -2.58 -20.79 -9.41
C ALA A 60 -3.39 -19.51 -9.14
N GLY A 61 -3.07 -18.75 -8.09
CA GLY A 61 -3.70 -17.45 -7.87
C GLY A 61 -3.37 -16.46 -8.99
N CYS A 62 -2.13 -16.48 -9.48
CA CYS A 62 -1.72 -15.62 -10.59
C CYS A 62 -2.48 -15.95 -11.88
N THR A 63 -2.70 -17.22 -12.24
CA THR A 63 -3.52 -17.56 -13.43
C THR A 63 -4.96 -17.08 -13.31
N MET A 64 -5.53 -17.08 -12.10
CA MET A 64 -6.87 -16.52 -11.86
C MET A 64 -6.91 -15.00 -12.06
N GLY A 65 -5.85 -14.28 -11.66
CA GLY A 65 -5.71 -12.84 -11.92
C GLY A 65 -5.50 -12.52 -13.40
N GLU A 66 -4.70 -13.32 -14.10
CA GLU A 66 -4.44 -13.16 -15.54
C GLU A 66 -5.70 -13.29 -16.39
N TYR A 67 -6.67 -14.11 -15.97
CA TYR A 67 -7.97 -14.21 -16.63
C TYR A 67 -8.61 -12.84 -16.87
N PHE A 68 -8.55 -11.94 -15.88
CA PHE A 68 -9.08 -10.59 -15.94
C PHE A 68 -8.18 -9.66 -16.77
N ARG A 69 -6.85 -9.70 -16.54
CA ARG A 69 -5.85 -8.93 -17.30
C ARG A 69 -6.00 -9.14 -18.81
N ASP A 70 -6.10 -10.40 -19.22
CA ASP A 70 -6.11 -10.77 -20.64
C ASP A 70 -7.45 -10.44 -21.33
N ARG A 71 -8.48 -10.05 -20.56
CA ARG A 71 -9.81 -9.61 -21.01
C ARG A 71 -10.02 -8.09 -20.91
N GLY A 72 -8.94 -7.33 -20.74
CA GLY A 72 -9.02 -5.87 -20.65
C GLY A 72 -9.67 -5.39 -19.36
N MET A 73 -9.58 -6.18 -18.29
CA MET A 73 -10.02 -5.83 -16.94
C MET A 73 -8.80 -5.67 -16.03
N ASP A 74 -9.00 -5.02 -14.89
CA ASP A 74 -7.96 -4.80 -13.89
C ASP A 74 -8.11 -5.77 -12.71
N ALA A 75 -6.99 -6.34 -12.29
CA ALA A 75 -6.91 -7.23 -11.16
C ALA A 75 -5.78 -6.84 -10.19
N LEU A 76 -6.00 -7.10 -8.91
CA LEU A 76 -5.05 -6.95 -7.82
C LEU A 76 -4.81 -8.32 -7.17
N ILE A 77 -3.57 -8.78 -7.12
CA ILE A 77 -3.19 -10.00 -6.41
C ILE A 77 -2.28 -9.71 -5.22
N VAL A 78 -2.55 -10.36 -4.09
CA VAL A 78 -1.72 -10.30 -2.87
C VAL A 78 -1.20 -11.71 -2.57
N TYR A 79 0.12 -11.84 -2.43
CA TYR A 79 0.76 -13.12 -2.08
C TYR A 79 1.20 -13.09 -0.61
N ASP A 80 0.63 -13.96 0.24
CA ASP A 80 0.81 -13.97 1.69
C ASP A 80 1.26 -15.37 2.20
N ASP A 81 2.55 -15.71 2.15
CA ASP A 81 3.66 -14.85 1.72
C ASP A 81 4.69 -15.62 0.88
N LEU A 82 5.51 -14.87 0.13
CA LEU A 82 6.51 -15.45 -0.77
C LEU A 82 7.74 -16.00 0.00
N THR A 83 7.94 -15.58 1.26
CA THR A 83 8.98 -16.19 2.12
C THR A 83 8.63 -17.65 2.38
N LYS A 84 7.38 -17.95 2.75
CA LYS A 84 6.88 -19.32 2.96
C LYS A 84 6.81 -20.11 1.65
N GLN A 85 6.52 -19.48 0.52
CA GLN A 85 6.65 -20.13 -0.79
C GLN A 85 8.09 -20.60 -1.06
N ALA A 86 9.07 -19.75 -0.81
CA ALA A 86 10.49 -20.09 -0.98
C ALA A 86 10.92 -21.23 -0.02
N TRP A 87 10.40 -21.25 1.21
CA TRP A 87 10.65 -22.34 2.15
C TRP A 87 10.09 -23.68 1.65
N ALA A 88 8.85 -23.68 1.16
CA ALA A 88 8.23 -24.86 0.57
C ALA A 88 9.01 -25.37 -0.65
N TYR A 89 9.45 -24.45 -1.53
CA TYR A 89 10.27 -24.80 -2.69
C TYR A 89 11.65 -25.35 -2.31
N ARG A 90 12.28 -24.78 -1.28
CA ARG A 90 13.53 -25.29 -0.71
C ARG A 90 13.36 -26.70 -0.18
N GLN A 91 12.29 -26.98 0.57
CA GLN A 91 12.00 -28.31 1.10
C GLN A 91 11.89 -29.35 -0.03
N ILE A 92 11.11 -29.05 -1.08
CA ILE A 92 10.96 -29.93 -2.24
C ILE A 92 12.32 -30.17 -2.92
N SER A 93 13.09 -29.10 -3.13
CA SER A 93 14.39 -29.18 -3.81
C SER A 93 15.42 -30.04 -3.06
N LEU A 94 15.46 -29.92 -1.73
CA LEU A 94 16.34 -30.73 -0.89
C LEU A 94 15.92 -32.19 -0.85
N LEU A 95 14.62 -32.49 -0.82
CA LEU A 95 14.11 -33.86 -0.93
C LEU A 95 14.49 -34.52 -2.27
N LEU A 96 14.53 -33.73 -3.34
CA LEU A 96 15.00 -34.16 -4.66
C LEU A 96 16.54 -34.18 -4.80
N ARG A 97 17.29 -33.94 -3.70
CA ARG A 97 18.75 -33.91 -3.66
C ARG A 97 19.37 -32.92 -4.65
N ARG A 98 18.69 -31.82 -4.96
CA ARG A 98 19.27 -30.72 -5.73
C ARG A 98 20.33 -30.01 -4.87
N PRO A 99 21.51 -29.66 -5.43
CA PRO A 99 22.54 -28.94 -4.69
C PRO A 99 22.03 -27.59 -4.14
N PRO A 100 22.18 -27.33 -2.82
CA PRO A 100 21.82 -26.04 -2.24
C PRO A 100 22.93 -24.99 -2.41
N GLY A 101 22.54 -23.71 -2.38
CA GLY A 101 23.42 -22.55 -2.36
C GLY A 101 23.31 -21.75 -1.05
N ARG A 102 23.32 -20.42 -1.16
CA ARG A 102 23.21 -19.49 -0.01
C ARG A 102 21.94 -19.76 0.81
N GLU A 103 22.07 -19.79 2.14
CA GLU A 103 20.97 -20.06 3.09
C GLU A 103 20.19 -21.38 2.80
N ALA A 104 20.89 -22.35 2.19
CA ALA A 104 20.37 -23.65 1.76
C ALA A 104 19.25 -23.60 0.70
N TYR A 105 19.02 -22.46 0.03
CA TYR A 105 18.08 -22.38 -1.09
C TYR A 105 18.64 -23.01 -2.37
N PRO A 106 17.79 -23.56 -3.26
CA PRO A 106 18.24 -24.01 -4.57
C PRO A 106 18.70 -22.81 -5.43
N GLY A 107 19.61 -23.05 -6.37
CA GLY A 107 20.20 -21.98 -7.21
C GLY A 107 19.19 -21.21 -8.06
N ASP A 108 18.02 -21.79 -8.32
CA ASP A 108 16.93 -21.22 -9.12
C ASP A 108 15.83 -20.54 -8.26
N VAL A 109 16.05 -20.30 -6.96
CA VAL A 109 15.07 -19.59 -6.10
C VAL A 109 14.80 -18.16 -6.57
N PHE A 110 15.75 -17.51 -7.25
CA PHE A 110 15.49 -16.23 -7.92
C PHE A 110 14.50 -16.39 -9.06
N TYR A 111 14.71 -17.41 -9.90
CA TYR A 111 13.86 -17.70 -11.05
C TYR A 111 12.42 -18.08 -10.65
N LEU A 112 12.26 -18.73 -9.50
CA LEU A 112 10.96 -19.00 -8.88
C LEU A 112 10.11 -17.73 -8.77
N HIS A 113 10.61 -16.69 -8.12
CA HIS A 113 9.86 -15.46 -7.89
C HIS A 113 9.86 -14.55 -9.12
N SER A 114 10.93 -14.51 -9.91
CA SER A 114 10.97 -13.64 -11.10
C SER A 114 9.90 -14.05 -12.10
N ARG A 115 9.83 -15.32 -12.51
CA ARG A 115 8.80 -15.78 -13.47
C ARG A 115 7.37 -15.67 -12.93
N LEU A 116 7.20 -15.58 -11.60
CA LEU A 116 5.90 -15.35 -10.98
C LEU A 116 5.53 -13.86 -11.04
N LEU A 117 6.41 -12.98 -10.58
CA LEU A 117 6.14 -11.55 -10.44
C LEU A 117 6.17 -10.81 -11.79
N GLU A 118 6.96 -11.26 -12.76
CA GLU A 118 6.96 -10.74 -14.14
C GLU A 118 5.61 -10.94 -14.87
N ARG A 119 4.72 -11.79 -14.34
CA ARG A 119 3.34 -11.93 -14.84
C ARG A 119 2.43 -10.80 -14.40
N ALA A 120 2.79 -10.07 -13.35
CA ALA A 120 2.07 -8.88 -12.92
C ALA A 120 2.46 -7.72 -13.84
N SER A 121 1.62 -7.43 -14.84
CA SER A 121 1.92 -6.45 -15.88
C SER A 121 0.66 -5.76 -16.39
N ARG A 122 0.86 -4.66 -17.11
CA ARG A 122 -0.18 -3.99 -17.91
C ARG A 122 0.02 -4.34 -19.38
N VAL A 123 -1.03 -4.84 -20.03
CA VAL A 123 -1.01 -5.19 -21.45
C VAL A 123 -1.66 -4.09 -22.30
N ASN A 124 -1.19 -3.93 -23.54
CA ASN A 124 -1.75 -2.94 -24.46
C ASN A 124 -3.07 -3.43 -25.10
N ALA A 125 -3.76 -2.54 -25.80
CA ALA A 125 -5.06 -2.85 -26.41
C ALA A 125 -4.96 -3.93 -27.50
N ASP A 126 -3.89 -3.89 -28.31
CA ASP A 126 -3.66 -4.87 -29.38
C ASP A 126 -3.53 -6.30 -28.84
N TYR A 127 -2.85 -6.47 -27.70
CA TYR A 127 -2.75 -7.76 -27.03
C TYR A 127 -4.13 -8.28 -26.60
N VAL A 128 -4.93 -7.44 -25.95
CA VAL A 128 -6.27 -7.81 -25.47
C VAL A 128 -7.18 -8.15 -26.65
N GLU A 129 -7.16 -7.36 -27.72
CA GLU A 129 -7.95 -7.62 -28.92
C GLU A 129 -7.55 -8.96 -29.56
N LYS A 130 -6.25 -9.25 -29.65
CA LYS A 130 -5.75 -10.51 -30.18
C LYS A 130 -6.12 -11.70 -29.29
N PHE A 131 -5.98 -11.58 -27.97
CA PHE A 131 -6.28 -12.65 -27.02
C PHE A 131 -7.78 -12.99 -26.99
N THR A 132 -8.63 -11.97 -27.07
CA THR A 132 -10.08 -12.11 -27.04
C THR A 132 -10.71 -12.33 -28.41
N ASN A 133 -9.91 -12.58 -29.45
CA ASN A 133 -10.37 -12.77 -30.84
C ASN A 133 -11.29 -11.64 -31.34
N GLY A 134 -11.02 -10.40 -30.91
CA GLY A 134 -11.80 -9.22 -31.31
C GLY A 134 -13.06 -8.95 -30.47
N GLU A 135 -13.37 -9.75 -29.44
CA GLU A 135 -14.51 -9.50 -28.55
C GLU A 135 -14.32 -8.24 -27.70
N VAL A 136 -13.08 -7.98 -27.25
CA VAL A 136 -12.74 -6.78 -26.48
C VAL A 136 -11.82 -5.89 -27.31
N LYS A 137 -12.27 -4.68 -27.62
CA LYS A 137 -11.52 -3.70 -28.42
C LYS A 137 -11.22 -2.43 -27.65
N GLY A 138 -10.04 -1.86 -27.89
CA GLY A 138 -9.63 -0.56 -27.33
C GLY A 138 -9.43 -0.52 -25.82
N LYS A 139 -9.41 -1.67 -25.13
CA LYS A 139 -9.19 -1.75 -23.67
C LYS A 139 -7.82 -2.33 -23.35
N THR A 140 -7.18 -1.80 -22.31
CA THR A 140 -6.00 -2.41 -21.68
C THR A 140 -6.41 -3.14 -20.42
N GLY A 141 -5.75 -4.25 -20.09
CA GLY A 141 -5.91 -4.91 -18.79
C GLY A 141 -4.64 -4.87 -17.97
N SER A 142 -4.76 -5.05 -16.66
CA SER A 142 -3.61 -5.06 -15.76
C SER A 142 -3.75 -6.07 -14.64
N LEU A 143 -2.61 -6.62 -14.21
CA LEU A 143 -2.48 -7.40 -13.00
C LEU A 143 -1.47 -6.71 -12.08
N THR A 144 -1.97 -6.07 -11.02
CA THR A 144 -1.14 -5.45 -9.98
C THR A 144 -0.82 -6.48 -8.91
N ALA A 145 0.45 -6.67 -8.55
CA ALA A 145 0.86 -7.60 -7.51
C ALA A 145 1.42 -6.90 -6.27
N LEU A 146 0.99 -7.35 -5.08
CA LEU A 146 1.55 -6.96 -3.79
C LEU A 146 2.09 -8.21 -3.07
N PRO A 147 3.33 -8.62 -3.35
CA PRO A 147 3.96 -9.71 -2.62
C PRO A 147 4.33 -9.30 -1.20
N ILE A 148 4.03 -10.16 -0.23
CA ILE A 148 4.49 -10.01 1.15
C ILE A 148 5.77 -10.84 1.33
N ILE A 149 6.74 -10.23 2.01
CA ILE A 149 8.01 -10.87 2.41
C ILE A 149 8.17 -10.66 3.91
N GLU A 150 8.34 -11.77 4.63
CA GLU A 150 8.70 -11.76 6.04
C GLU A 150 10.23 -11.70 6.15
N THR A 151 10.76 -10.66 6.82
CA THR A 151 12.18 -10.54 7.19
C THR A 151 12.40 -11.01 8.62
N GLN A 152 13.57 -11.58 8.91
CA GLN A 152 13.93 -12.00 10.26
C GLN A 152 14.78 -10.93 10.92
N GLY A 153 14.38 -10.48 12.12
CA GLY A 153 15.11 -9.43 12.85
C GLY A 153 15.23 -8.09 12.10
N GLY A 154 14.36 -7.83 11.12
CA GLY A 154 14.45 -6.64 10.28
C GLY A 154 15.55 -6.69 9.20
N ASP A 155 16.22 -7.83 9.00
CA ASP A 155 17.29 -7.95 8.00
C ASP A 155 16.73 -7.96 6.57
N VAL A 156 16.90 -6.83 5.88
CA VAL A 156 16.55 -6.64 4.46
C VAL A 156 17.60 -7.18 3.49
N SER A 157 18.79 -7.50 3.98
CA SER A 157 19.94 -7.96 3.18
C SER A 157 20.00 -9.49 3.03
N ALA A 158 19.09 -10.20 3.70
CA ALA A 158 18.92 -11.64 3.55
C ALA A 158 18.60 -12.02 2.10
N PHE A 159 18.88 -13.28 1.75
CA PHE A 159 18.90 -13.70 0.35
C PHE A 159 17.54 -13.57 -0.37
N VAL A 160 16.45 -14.09 0.22
CA VAL A 160 15.11 -14.01 -0.39
C VAL A 160 14.57 -12.58 -0.44
N PRO A 161 14.64 -11.77 0.64
CA PRO A 161 14.25 -10.35 0.57
C PRO A 161 14.99 -9.57 -0.51
N THR A 162 16.31 -9.70 -0.60
CA THR A 162 17.13 -9.02 -1.61
C THR A 162 16.72 -9.40 -3.03
N ASN A 163 16.45 -10.68 -3.28
CA ASN A 163 15.99 -11.18 -4.58
C ASN A 163 14.64 -10.56 -4.97
N VAL A 164 13.68 -10.47 -4.05
CA VAL A 164 12.35 -9.93 -4.38
C VAL A 164 12.41 -8.42 -4.55
N ILE A 165 13.22 -7.70 -3.76
CA ILE A 165 13.45 -6.26 -3.95
C ILE A 165 14.01 -5.96 -5.34
N SER A 166 14.91 -6.80 -5.86
CA SER A 166 15.47 -6.59 -7.21
C SER A 166 14.48 -6.86 -8.33
N ILE A 167 13.46 -7.70 -8.10
CA ILE A 167 12.40 -8.01 -9.06
C ILE A 167 11.29 -6.95 -9.05
N THR A 168 10.82 -6.54 -7.86
CA THR A 168 9.65 -5.64 -7.74
C THR A 168 9.97 -4.20 -8.07
N ASP A 169 8.99 -3.46 -8.60
CA ASP A 169 9.10 -2.02 -8.93
C ASP A 169 9.14 -1.08 -7.72
N GLY A 170 9.18 -1.60 -6.50
CA GLY A 170 9.22 -0.82 -5.29
C GLY A 170 8.90 -1.67 -4.07
N GLN A 171 9.02 -1.06 -2.90
CA GLN A 171 8.80 -1.73 -1.64
C GLN A 171 8.19 -0.78 -0.61
N ILE A 172 7.32 -1.34 0.23
CA ILE A 172 6.82 -0.71 1.45
C ILE A 172 7.43 -1.48 2.61
N PHE A 173 8.35 -0.84 3.32
CA PHE A 173 9.04 -1.44 4.46
C PHE A 173 8.31 -1.07 5.74
N LEU A 174 7.89 -2.09 6.50
CA LEU A 174 7.22 -1.93 7.79
C LEU A 174 8.21 -2.21 8.92
N GLU A 175 8.33 -1.27 9.86
CA GLU A 175 9.30 -1.37 10.96
C GLU A 175 8.64 -1.72 12.29
N THR A 176 9.26 -2.67 13.00
CA THR A 176 8.83 -3.10 14.34
C THR A 176 8.87 -1.96 15.35
N ASP A 177 9.91 -1.12 15.34
CA ASP A 177 10.06 -0.03 16.32
C ASP A 177 8.97 1.03 16.15
N LEU A 178 8.62 1.40 14.91
CA LEU A 178 7.50 2.31 14.63
C LEU A 178 6.17 1.71 15.05
N PHE A 179 5.98 0.42 14.77
CA PHE A 179 4.76 -0.28 15.16
C PHE A 179 4.57 -0.31 16.68
N ASN A 180 5.65 -0.55 17.42
CA ASN A 180 5.68 -0.57 18.89
C ASN A 180 5.49 0.83 19.48
N ALA A 181 5.98 1.87 18.81
CA ALA A 181 5.73 3.27 19.16
C ALA A 181 4.30 3.75 18.83
N GLY A 182 3.44 2.87 18.31
CA GLY A 182 2.05 3.19 17.98
C GLY A 182 1.86 3.91 16.65
N LEU A 183 2.89 4.02 15.81
CA LEU A 183 2.77 4.51 14.43
C LEU A 183 2.24 3.38 13.56
N ARG A 184 0.94 3.46 13.19
CA ARG A 184 0.27 2.45 12.37
C ARG A 184 -0.50 3.14 11.26
N PRO A 185 -0.28 2.82 9.98
CA PRO A 185 0.65 1.80 9.45
C PRO A 185 2.13 2.19 9.64
N ALA A 186 2.96 1.20 9.99
CA ALA A 186 4.35 1.39 10.41
C ALA A 186 5.33 1.55 9.24
N ILE A 187 5.01 2.39 8.26
CA ILE A 187 5.78 2.55 7.02
C ILE A 187 7.03 3.39 7.28
N ASN A 188 8.21 2.88 6.92
CA ASN A 188 9.44 3.66 6.90
C ASN A 188 9.53 4.47 5.58
N PRO A 189 9.44 5.82 5.61
CA PRO A 189 9.45 6.67 4.41
C PRO A 189 10.83 6.80 3.73
N GLY A 190 11.92 6.49 4.44
CA GLY A 190 13.29 6.55 3.92
C GLY A 190 13.70 5.29 3.15
N ILE A 191 13.27 4.12 3.61
CA ILE A 191 13.57 2.82 2.97
C ILE A 191 12.52 2.46 1.91
N SER A 192 11.26 2.83 2.15
CA SER A 192 10.17 2.56 1.21
C SER A 192 10.28 3.44 -0.03
N VAL A 193 10.04 2.85 -1.20
CA VAL A 193 10.12 3.54 -2.49
C VAL A 193 9.18 2.90 -3.50
N SER A 194 8.70 3.71 -4.43
CA SER A 194 8.04 3.27 -5.66
C SER A 194 8.85 3.80 -6.85
N ARG A 195 9.34 2.90 -7.71
CA ARG A 195 10.12 3.26 -8.91
C ARG A 195 9.24 3.86 -10.01
N VAL A 196 7.95 3.52 -10.04
CA VAL A 196 6.95 4.17 -10.92
C VAL A 196 6.72 5.62 -10.49
N GLY A 197 6.87 5.91 -9.20
CA GLY A 197 6.82 7.26 -8.65
C GLY A 197 5.47 7.96 -8.89
N GLY A 198 5.52 9.27 -9.16
CA GLY A 198 4.34 10.11 -9.30
C GLY A 198 3.48 9.83 -10.54
N ALA A 199 3.85 8.90 -11.42
CA ALA A 199 3.01 8.48 -12.55
C ALA A 199 1.83 7.62 -12.11
N ALA A 200 1.93 6.94 -10.95
CA ALA A 200 0.86 6.13 -10.37
C ALA A 200 -0.12 6.96 -9.51
N GLN A 201 0.14 8.24 -9.29
CA GLN A 201 -0.67 9.10 -8.43
C GLN A 201 -1.73 9.86 -9.25
N THR A 202 -2.90 10.07 -8.66
CA THR A 202 -3.86 11.04 -9.19
C THR A 202 -3.28 12.45 -9.10
N LYS A 203 -3.75 13.36 -9.97
CA LYS A 203 -3.21 14.73 -10.07
C LYS A 203 -3.26 15.47 -8.73
N ILE A 204 -4.38 15.34 -8.01
CA ILE A 204 -4.58 16.00 -6.73
C ILE A 204 -3.64 15.49 -5.63
N ILE A 205 -3.46 14.16 -5.53
CA ILE A 205 -2.55 13.56 -4.55
C ILE A 205 -1.11 13.93 -4.88
N LYS A 206 -0.73 13.92 -6.16
CA LYS A 206 0.63 14.32 -6.57
C LYS A 206 0.96 15.76 -6.18
N LYS A 207 0.01 16.69 -6.34
CA LYS A 207 0.19 18.10 -5.96
C LYS A 207 0.43 18.26 -4.45
N TYR A 208 -0.38 17.62 -3.61
CA TYR A 208 -0.34 17.84 -2.16
C TYR A 208 0.61 16.90 -1.40
N SER A 209 1.00 15.76 -2.00
CA SER A 209 1.95 14.82 -1.37
C SER A 209 3.43 15.19 -1.54
N GLY A 210 3.76 16.15 -2.43
CA GLY A 210 5.14 16.44 -2.83
C GLY A 210 6.07 16.83 -1.67
N GLY A 211 5.62 17.68 -0.74
CA GLY A 211 6.41 18.10 0.42
C GLY A 211 6.46 17.06 1.54
N ILE A 212 5.43 16.22 1.66
CA ILE A 212 5.21 15.35 2.82
C ILE A 212 6.30 14.30 2.99
N ARG A 213 6.78 13.69 1.89
CA ARG A 213 7.86 12.71 1.96
C ARG A 213 9.16 13.34 2.46
N THR A 214 9.48 14.53 1.98
CA THR A 214 10.68 15.28 2.35
C THR A 214 10.60 15.67 3.83
N ASP A 215 9.45 16.18 4.27
CA ASP A 215 9.19 16.55 5.67
C ASP A 215 9.38 15.34 6.61
N LEU A 216 8.83 14.18 6.25
CA LEU A 216 8.96 12.95 7.04
C LEU A 216 10.39 12.40 7.09
N ALA A 217 11.12 12.46 5.97
CA ALA A 217 12.50 11.99 5.90
C ALA A 217 13.43 12.88 6.74
N GLN A 218 13.31 14.20 6.59
CA GLN A 218 14.10 15.17 7.35
C GLN A 218 13.74 15.13 8.84
N TYR A 219 12.46 14.97 9.18
CA TYR A 219 12.04 14.82 10.57
C TYR A 219 12.75 13.66 11.26
N ARG A 220 12.86 12.51 10.60
CA ARG A 220 13.54 11.33 11.18
C ARG A 220 15.03 11.56 11.42
N GLU A 221 15.70 12.18 10.46
CA GLU A 221 17.11 12.53 10.59
C GLU A 221 17.31 13.49 11.78
N LEU A 222 16.56 14.58 11.81
CA LEU A 222 16.64 15.59 12.87
C LEU A 222 16.21 15.06 14.23
N ALA A 223 15.21 14.17 14.30
CA ALA A 223 14.73 13.59 15.55
C ALA A 223 15.85 12.83 16.28
N ALA A 224 16.69 12.09 15.56
CA ALA A 224 17.83 11.37 16.14
C ALA A 224 18.89 12.32 16.74
N PHE A 225 19.18 13.45 16.08
CA PHE A 225 20.14 14.44 16.58
C PHE A 225 19.58 15.34 17.68
N SER A 226 18.30 15.68 17.60
CA SER A 226 17.62 16.58 18.54
C SER A 226 17.54 16.05 19.98
N GLN A 227 17.67 14.73 20.16
CA GLN A 227 17.71 14.12 21.50
C GLN A 227 18.97 14.51 22.29
N PHE A 228 20.02 15.01 21.61
CA PHE A 228 21.31 15.35 22.22
C PHE A 228 21.66 16.84 22.15
N ALA A 229 20.86 17.65 21.46
CA ALA A 229 21.11 19.08 21.26
C ALA A 229 20.30 19.92 22.27
N SER A 230 20.98 20.77 23.05
CA SER A 230 20.32 21.67 24.01
C SER A 230 19.73 22.92 23.35
N ASP A 231 20.36 23.41 22.28
CA ASP A 231 19.91 24.59 21.53
C ASP A 231 19.71 24.21 20.07
N LEU A 232 18.44 24.22 19.64
CA LEU A 232 18.05 24.11 18.24
C LEU A 232 17.67 25.50 17.74
N ASP A 233 18.14 25.86 16.54
CA ASP A 233 17.71 27.09 15.89
C ASP A 233 16.20 27.04 15.56
N GLU A 234 15.61 28.21 15.34
CA GLU A 234 14.15 28.34 15.13
C GLU A 234 13.66 27.55 13.90
N ALA A 235 14.47 27.46 12.84
CA ALA A 235 14.09 26.74 11.62
C ALA A 235 14.04 25.24 11.89
N THR A 236 15.07 24.68 12.54
CA THR A 236 15.10 23.27 12.96
C THR A 236 13.95 22.93 13.90
N ARG A 237 13.62 23.84 14.84
CA ARG A 237 12.47 23.65 15.74
C ARG A 237 11.14 23.59 15.00
N LYS A 238 10.89 24.51 14.06
CA LYS A 238 9.67 24.51 13.23
C LYS A 238 9.57 23.24 12.39
N GLN A 239 10.68 22.79 11.81
CA GLN A 239 10.72 21.59 11.00
C GLN A 239 10.43 20.32 11.82
N LEU A 240 10.97 20.21 13.04
CA LEU A 240 10.65 19.12 13.96
C LEU A 240 9.18 19.11 14.37
N GLU A 241 8.62 20.28 14.71
CA GLU A 241 7.22 20.40 15.11
C GLU A 241 6.24 20.08 13.97
N ARG A 242 6.55 20.50 12.75
CA ARG A 242 5.82 20.11 11.54
C ARG A 242 5.94 18.59 11.30
N GLY A 243 7.15 18.05 11.38
CA GLY A 243 7.43 16.63 11.22
C GLY A 243 6.66 15.73 12.19
N LYS A 244 6.55 16.12 13.46
CA LYS A 244 5.73 15.43 14.47
C LYS A 244 4.27 15.36 14.06
N ARG A 245 3.68 16.50 13.64
CA ARG A 245 2.27 16.58 13.24
C ARG A 245 1.98 15.78 11.98
N VAL A 246 2.86 15.86 10.98
CA VAL A 246 2.74 15.06 9.76
C VAL A 246 2.86 13.57 10.08
N THR A 247 3.79 13.17 10.96
CA THR A 247 3.91 11.78 11.41
C THR A 247 2.65 11.30 12.13
N GLU A 248 2.05 12.13 12.96
CA GLU A 248 0.79 11.82 13.65
C GLU A 248 -0.38 11.70 12.67
N LEU A 249 -0.47 12.59 11.68
CA LEU A 249 -1.48 12.55 10.62
C LEU A 249 -1.41 11.28 9.76
N MET A 250 -0.21 10.71 9.57
CA MET A 250 -0.05 9.48 8.80
C MET A 250 -0.55 8.22 9.54
N LYS A 251 -0.96 8.34 10.81
CA LYS A 251 -1.60 7.23 11.53
C LYS A 251 -3.00 7.00 11.02
N GLN A 252 -3.32 5.74 10.76
CA GLN A 252 -4.62 5.32 10.27
C GLN A 252 -5.04 4.00 10.90
N ALA A 253 -6.27 3.96 11.42
CA ALA A 253 -6.84 2.74 11.97
C ALA A 253 -7.08 1.69 10.88
N GLN A 254 -6.91 0.41 11.23
CA GLN A 254 -7.20 -0.69 10.33
C GLN A 254 -8.68 -0.69 9.92
N TYR A 255 -8.96 -1.09 8.67
CA TYR A 255 -10.31 -1.17 8.09
C TYR A 255 -11.03 0.17 7.90
N LYS A 256 -10.36 1.31 8.05
CA LYS A 256 -10.90 2.64 7.72
C LYS A 256 -10.20 3.24 6.49
N PRO A 257 -10.36 2.67 5.28
CA PRO A 257 -9.74 3.23 4.09
C PRO A 257 -10.28 4.65 3.82
N LEU A 258 -9.39 5.56 3.44
CA LEU A 258 -9.76 6.91 3.03
C LEU A 258 -9.96 6.97 1.51
N SER A 259 -10.95 7.76 1.08
CA SER A 259 -11.15 8.16 -0.30
C SER A 259 -10.05 9.11 -0.78
N VAL A 260 -9.95 9.31 -2.10
CA VAL A 260 -8.97 10.25 -2.68
C VAL A 260 -9.25 11.68 -2.22
N ALA A 261 -10.52 12.07 -2.07
CA ALA A 261 -10.93 13.38 -1.58
C ALA A 261 -10.51 13.61 -0.12
N GLU A 262 -10.75 12.64 0.76
CA GLU A 262 -10.35 12.72 2.18
C GLU A 262 -8.83 12.81 2.33
N MET A 263 -8.09 11.95 1.61
CA MET A 263 -6.62 12.01 1.61
C MET A 263 -6.12 13.36 1.10
N ALA A 264 -6.67 13.87 0.00
CA ALA A 264 -6.28 15.15 -0.55
C ALA A 264 -6.52 16.31 0.43
N LEU A 265 -7.64 16.29 1.15
CA LEU A 265 -7.97 17.29 2.16
C LEU A 265 -7.00 17.25 3.35
N SER A 266 -6.69 16.05 3.87
CA SER A 266 -5.70 15.89 4.95
C SER A 266 -4.31 16.35 4.53
N LEU A 267 -3.87 15.98 3.33
CA LEU A 267 -2.56 16.39 2.81
C LEU A 267 -2.49 17.89 2.55
N TYR A 268 -3.56 18.49 2.04
CA TYR A 268 -3.65 19.94 1.85
C TYR A 268 -3.57 20.69 3.19
N ALA A 269 -4.28 20.23 4.21
CA ALA A 269 -4.21 20.80 5.56
C ALA A 269 -2.79 20.77 6.13
N ALA A 270 -2.08 19.66 5.96
CA ALA A 270 -0.70 19.51 6.39
C ALA A 270 0.27 20.40 5.60
N ASN A 271 0.11 20.48 4.29
CA ASN A 271 1.08 21.18 3.43
C ASN A 271 1.02 22.71 3.60
N GLU A 272 -0.19 23.27 3.75
CA GLU A 272 -0.42 24.71 3.89
C GLU A 272 -0.32 25.22 5.34
N GLY A 273 0.08 24.37 6.30
CA GLY A 273 0.31 24.77 7.69
C GLY A 273 -0.94 24.92 8.56
N TYR A 274 -2.10 24.42 8.12
CA TYR A 274 -3.32 24.43 8.93
C TYR A 274 -3.24 23.51 10.16
N LEU A 275 -2.19 22.70 10.30
CA LEU A 275 -1.96 21.83 11.45
C LEU A 275 -1.01 22.44 12.49
N ASP A 276 -0.32 23.55 12.18
CA ASP A 276 0.80 24.05 12.99
C ASP A 276 0.36 24.51 14.39
N ASP A 277 -0.84 25.07 14.51
CA ASP A 277 -1.49 25.52 15.74
C ASP A 277 -2.24 24.39 16.48
N VAL A 278 -2.34 23.19 15.89
CA VAL A 278 -3.03 22.05 16.51
C VAL A 278 -2.04 21.27 17.38
N PRO A 279 -2.38 20.98 18.66
CA PRO A 279 -1.58 20.08 19.49
C PRO A 279 -1.45 18.69 18.84
N VAL A 280 -0.27 18.07 18.94
CA VAL A 280 0.02 16.79 18.26
C VAL A 280 -1.01 15.72 18.65
N GLU A 281 -1.39 15.65 19.93
CA GLU A 281 -2.33 14.67 20.46
C GLU A 281 -3.75 14.81 19.89
N LYS A 282 -4.07 15.99 19.34
CA LYS A 282 -5.37 16.31 18.73
C LYS A 282 -5.39 16.20 17.21
N ILE A 283 -4.28 15.84 16.56
CA ILE A 283 -4.24 15.74 15.09
C ILE A 283 -5.24 14.69 14.58
N GLY A 284 -5.35 13.54 15.26
CA GLY A 284 -6.32 12.49 14.89
C GLY A 284 -7.78 12.93 15.07
N SER A 285 -8.10 13.68 16.13
CA SER A 285 -9.46 14.23 16.32
C SER A 285 -9.77 15.34 15.32
N PHE A 286 -8.79 16.19 15.02
CA PHE A 286 -8.87 17.22 13.99
C PHE A 286 -9.18 16.63 12.61
N GLU A 287 -8.43 15.60 12.18
CA GLU A 287 -8.67 14.97 10.88
C GLU A 287 -10.08 14.36 10.79
N ALA A 288 -10.49 13.61 11.82
CA ALA A 288 -11.82 13.00 11.84
C ALA A 288 -12.94 14.05 11.80
N ALA A 289 -12.81 15.13 12.56
CA ALA A 289 -13.77 16.23 12.57
C ALA A 289 -13.78 17.01 11.24
N LEU A 290 -12.61 17.20 10.62
CA LEU A 290 -12.48 17.83 9.31
C LEU A 290 -13.17 17.01 8.22
N HIS A 291 -12.94 15.70 8.19
CA HIS A 291 -13.62 14.80 7.24
C HIS A 291 -15.13 14.82 7.45
N ALA A 292 -15.61 14.73 8.70
CA ALA A 292 -17.04 14.80 9.01
C ALA A 292 -17.68 16.14 8.58
N TYR A 293 -16.98 17.25 8.79
CA TYR A 293 -17.40 18.58 8.35
C TYR A 293 -17.48 18.66 6.81
N ALA A 294 -16.47 18.13 6.11
CA ALA A 294 -16.42 18.12 4.65
C ALA A 294 -17.56 17.29 4.05
N HIS A 295 -17.84 16.10 4.61
CA HIS A 295 -18.97 15.25 4.19
C HIS A 295 -20.32 15.94 4.37
N SER A 296 -20.47 16.78 5.39
CA SER A 296 -21.74 17.45 5.69
C SER A 296 -21.96 18.73 4.88
N ASN A 297 -20.89 19.49 4.59
CA ASN A 297 -21.00 20.84 4.03
C ASN A 297 -20.50 20.95 2.59
N MET A 298 -19.75 19.97 2.10
CA MET A 298 -18.98 20.06 0.85
C MET A 298 -19.02 18.74 0.04
N LYS A 299 -20.12 18.00 0.16
CA LYS A 299 -20.28 16.70 -0.52
C LYS A 299 -20.09 16.79 -2.04
N ASP A 300 -20.68 17.81 -2.68
CA ASP A 300 -20.57 18.00 -4.14
C ASP A 300 -19.11 18.13 -4.60
N MET A 301 -18.26 18.77 -3.80
CA MET A 301 -16.82 18.89 -4.09
C MET A 301 -16.10 17.56 -3.92
N MET A 302 -16.41 16.81 -2.86
CA MET A 302 -15.82 15.50 -2.61
C MET A 302 -16.18 14.52 -3.73
N ASP A 303 -17.44 14.56 -4.19
CA ASP A 303 -17.94 13.77 -5.31
C ASP A 303 -17.28 14.21 -6.63
N ALA A 304 -17.06 15.51 -6.84
CA ALA A 304 -16.38 16.05 -8.03
C ALA A 304 -14.90 15.65 -8.13
N ILE A 305 -14.20 15.45 -6.99
CA ILE A 305 -12.84 14.90 -6.99
C ILE A 305 -12.88 13.44 -7.42
N GLY A 306 -13.87 12.68 -6.93
CA GLY A 306 -14.12 11.29 -7.28
C GLY A 306 -12.91 10.38 -7.04
N ASN A 307 -12.91 9.22 -7.72
CA ASN A 307 -11.77 8.29 -7.69
C ASN A 307 -10.60 8.75 -8.59
N ASP A 308 -10.89 9.53 -9.63
CA ASP A 308 -9.89 10.00 -10.61
C ASP A 308 -9.00 11.11 -10.06
N GLY A 309 -9.36 11.69 -8.92
CA GLY A 309 -8.60 12.74 -8.24
C GLY A 309 -8.48 13.99 -9.10
N ASN A 310 -9.63 14.43 -9.64
CA ASN A 310 -9.69 15.62 -10.47
C ASN A 310 -9.19 16.85 -9.68
N LEU A 311 -8.51 17.75 -10.37
CA LEU A 311 -7.92 18.94 -9.79
C LEU A 311 -8.15 20.10 -10.75
N ASN A 312 -8.86 21.11 -10.26
CA ASN A 312 -9.02 22.42 -10.90
C ASN A 312 -8.92 23.53 -9.84
N ASP A 313 -9.00 24.77 -10.29
CA ASP A 313 -8.86 25.93 -9.41
C ASP A 313 -10.04 26.06 -8.45
N ASP A 314 -11.24 25.70 -8.88
CA ASP A 314 -12.46 25.72 -8.04
C ASP A 314 -12.36 24.72 -6.88
N ILE A 315 -11.84 23.51 -7.11
CA ILE A 315 -11.58 22.50 -6.08
C ILE A 315 -10.52 23.01 -5.11
N SER A 316 -9.44 23.62 -5.61
CA SER A 316 -8.38 24.17 -4.75
C SER A 316 -8.91 25.30 -3.86
N ALA A 317 -9.69 26.22 -4.42
CA ALA A 317 -10.35 27.30 -3.69
C ALA A 317 -11.40 26.76 -2.70
N GLY A 318 -12.13 25.71 -3.11
CA GLY A 318 -13.07 24.98 -2.27
C GLY A 318 -12.41 24.39 -1.04
N MET A 319 -11.30 23.64 -1.21
CA MET A 319 -10.54 23.06 -0.09
C MET A 319 -10.05 24.12 0.89
N LYS A 320 -9.52 25.24 0.37
CA LYS A 320 -9.10 26.38 1.19
C LYS A 320 -10.26 26.93 2.01
N LYS A 321 -11.39 27.22 1.36
CA LYS A 321 -12.59 27.74 2.02
C LYS A 321 -13.12 26.77 3.08
N THR A 322 -13.11 25.46 2.80
CA THR A 322 -13.51 24.43 3.76
C THR A 322 -12.65 24.48 5.01
N LEU A 323 -11.33 24.52 4.86
CA LEU A 323 -10.41 24.53 5.98
C LEU A 323 -10.49 25.82 6.79
N GLU A 324 -10.61 26.98 6.13
CA GLU A 324 -10.79 28.26 6.82
C GLU A 324 -12.11 28.30 7.60
N ALA A 325 -13.21 27.83 6.99
CA ALA A 325 -14.51 27.76 7.65
C ALA A 325 -14.52 26.76 8.82
N PHE A 326 -13.86 25.60 8.65
CA PHE A 326 -13.70 24.60 9.69
C PHE A 326 -12.83 25.14 10.83
N LYS A 327 -11.71 25.80 10.55
CA LYS A 327 -10.85 26.42 11.56
C LYS A 327 -11.54 27.53 12.34
N ALA A 328 -12.41 28.30 11.69
CA ALA A 328 -13.14 29.39 12.34
C ALA A 328 -14.28 28.92 13.26
N ASN A 329 -14.95 27.81 12.91
CA ASN A 329 -16.23 27.42 13.54
C ASN A 329 -16.26 25.99 14.10
N GLY A 330 -15.26 25.17 13.76
CA GLY A 330 -15.16 23.78 14.15
C GLY A 330 -14.66 23.61 15.58
N VAL A 331 -14.99 22.46 16.16
CA VAL A 331 -14.49 22.03 17.48
C VAL A 331 -13.68 20.75 17.27
N TRP A 332 -12.45 20.70 17.79
CA TRP A 332 -11.54 19.55 17.65
C TRP A 332 -10.58 19.33 18.85
#